data_AF-A0AAV6UIZ2-F1
#
_entry.id   AF-A0AAV6UIZ2-F1
#
_cell.length_a   1.000
_cell.length_b   1.000
_cell.length_c   1.000
_cell.angle_alpha   90.00
_cell.angle_beta   90.00
_cell.angle_gamma   90.00
#
_symmetry.space_group_name_H-M   'P 1'
#
loop_
_entity.id
_entity.type
_entity.pdbx_description
1 polymer ?
#
loop_
_entity_poly.entity_id
_entity_poly.type
_entity_poly.pdbx_seq_one_letter_code
_entity_poly.pdbx_strand_id
1 'polypeptide(L)'
;MPSLRLQSNAVYSSLRKHIGRVHTRDFSHKCSECGKGFAAPYDLKRHLLVHSGEKPYSCPHCDYRATRPDALRKHIGRVHAREFRHKCSECDKGFTRPSELKKHVEKAHQKKQED
;
A
#
# COMPACT_ATOMS: atom_id res chain seq x y z
N MET A 1 14.75 38.07 14.48
CA MET A 1 15.41 37.00 13.69
C MET A 1 15.57 35.76 14.56
N PRO A 2 14.61 34.81 14.62
CA PRO A 2 14.76 33.69 15.53
C PRO A 2 15.53 32.53 14.88
N SER A 3 16.74 32.33 15.41
CA SER A 3 17.40 31.06 15.74
C SER A 3 17.13 29.85 14.84
N LEU A 4 18.04 29.61 13.90
CA LEU A 4 18.15 28.35 13.16
C LEU A 4 18.77 27.29 14.09
N ARG A 5 17.92 26.51 14.76
CA ARG A 5 18.33 25.22 15.34
C ARG A 5 18.86 24.34 14.21
N LEU A 6 20.07 23.81 14.40
CA LEU A 6 20.64 22.70 13.64
C LEU A 6 19.68 21.50 13.70
N GLN A 7 18.71 21.46 12.79
CA GLN A 7 17.87 20.28 12.60
C GLN A 7 18.68 19.28 11.78
N SER A 8 18.89 18.09 12.34
CA SER A 8 19.42 16.92 11.64
C SER A 8 18.91 16.86 10.19
N ASN A 9 19.85 16.79 9.24
CA ASN A 9 19.57 16.77 7.79
C ASN A 9 18.54 15.69 7.38
N ALA A 10 18.45 14.60 8.13
CA ALA A 10 17.48 13.53 7.91
C ALA A 10 16.03 13.94 8.25
N VAL A 11 15.83 14.67 9.35
CA VAL A 11 14.50 15.13 9.78
C VAL A 11 14.00 16.22 8.84
N TYR A 12 14.88 17.16 8.48
CA TYR A 12 14.54 18.27 7.60
C TYR A 12 14.15 17.82 6.18
N SER A 13 14.91 16.87 5.59
CA SER A 13 14.60 16.32 4.27
C SER A 13 13.31 15.50 4.24
N SER A 14 12.99 14.80 5.34
CA SER A 14 11.74 14.05 5.47
C SER A 14 10.54 14.98 5.60
N LEU A 15 10.66 16.06 6.36
CA LEU A 15 9.62 17.08 6.52
C LEU A 15 9.33 17.82 5.21
N ARG A 16 10.37 18.22 4.46
CA ARG A 16 10.20 18.85 3.13
C ARG A 16 9.45 17.94 2.16
N LYS A 17 9.76 16.63 2.15
CA LYS A 17 9.03 15.65 1.33
C LYS A 17 7.58 15.53 1.75
N HIS A 18 7.29 15.52 3.07
CA HIS A 18 5.92 15.51 3.57
C HIS A 18 5.14 16.75 3.12
N ILE A 19 5.70 17.94 3.33
CA ILE A 19 5.05 19.21 2.96
C ILE A 19 4.77 19.26 1.46
N GLY A 20 5.77 18.94 0.63
CA GLY A 20 5.62 18.90 -0.82
C GLY A 20 4.51 17.94 -1.27
N ARG A 21 4.40 16.76 -0.65
CA ARG A 21 3.39 15.74 -0.98
C ARG A 21 1.97 16.12 -0.56
N VAL A 22 1.82 16.56 0.68
CA VAL A 22 0.50 16.67 1.34
C VAL A 22 -0.08 18.07 1.17
N HIS A 23 0.76 19.10 1.29
CA HIS A 23 0.31 20.49 1.33
C HIS A 23 0.49 21.20 -0.02
N THR A 24 1.59 20.94 -0.73
CA THR A 24 1.91 21.68 -1.98
C THR A 24 1.53 20.94 -3.25
N ARG A 25 1.32 19.61 -3.19
CA ARG A 25 1.20 18.72 -4.38
C ARG A 25 2.36 18.89 -5.36
N ASP A 26 3.53 19.22 -4.83
CA ASP A 26 4.76 19.29 -5.60
C ASP A 26 5.27 17.87 -5.85
N PHE A 27 5.07 17.44 -7.09
CA PHE A 27 5.57 16.17 -7.60
C PHE A 27 6.68 16.47 -8.61
N SER A 28 7.90 16.58 -8.10
CA SER A 28 9.07 16.91 -8.91
C SER A 28 9.42 15.83 -9.93
N HIS A 29 8.88 14.61 -9.81
CA HIS A 29 9.12 13.52 -10.75
C HIS A 29 7.83 13.15 -11.46
N LYS A 30 7.70 13.55 -12.73
CA LYS A 30 6.50 13.29 -13.54
C LYS A 30 6.75 12.14 -14.52
N CYS A 31 5.74 11.30 -14.70
CA CYS A 31 5.73 10.31 -15.77
C CYS A 31 5.54 11.02 -17.11
N SER A 32 6.43 10.77 -18.07
CA SER A 32 6.33 11.32 -19.43
C SER A 32 5.16 10.74 -20.22
N GLU A 33 4.76 9.50 -19.93
CA GLU A 33 3.71 8.81 -20.69
C GLU A 33 2.29 9.21 -20.27
N CYS A 34 2.05 9.47 -18.97
CA CYS A 34 0.71 9.78 -18.47
C CYS A 34 0.63 11.06 -17.62
N GLY A 35 1.73 11.81 -17.50
CA GLY A 35 1.79 13.06 -16.71
C GLY A 35 1.71 12.89 -15.20
N LYS A 36 1.56 11.65 -14.69
CA LYS A 36 1.38 11.38 -13.26
C LYS A 36 2.61 11.79 -12.45
N GLY A 37 2.37 12.58 -11.40
CA GLY A 37 3.41 13.06 -10.50
C GLY A 37 3.75 12.08 -9.37
N PHE A 38 5.02 11.98 -9.04
CA PHE A 38 5.59 11.22 -7.94
C PHE A 38 6.53 12.10 -7.12
N ALA A 39 6.55 11.86 -5.81
CA ALA A 39 7.32 12.65 -4.87
C ALA A 39 8.70 12.05 -4.56
N ALA A 40 9.08 11.00 -5.28
CA ALA A 40 10.44 10.45 -5.25
C ALA A 40 10.72 9.74 -6.59
N PRO A 41 12.00 9.68 -7.01
CA PRO A 41 12.35 9.08 -8.29
C PRO A 41 12.14 7.56 -8.29
N TYR A 42 12.33 6.90 -7.15
CA TYR A 42 12.07 5.46 -7.03
C TYR A 42 10.59 5.11 -7.21
N ASP A 43 9.68 6.01 -6.80
CA ASP A 43 8.24 5.83 -6.97
C ASP A 43 7.85 5.95 -8.46
N LEU A 44 8.46 6.90 -9.18
CA LEU A 44 8.31 7.05 -10.63
C LEU A 44 8.87 5.82 -11.36
N LYS A 45 10.10 5.39 -11.07
CA LYS A 45 10.72 4.20 -11.70
C LYS A 45 9.85 2.97 -11.53
N ARG A 46 9.30 2.75 -10.34
CA ARG A 46 8.37 1.65 -10.07
C ARG A 46 7.05 1.80 -10.86
N HIS A 47 6.55 3.02 -11.02
CA HIS A 47 5.34 3.26 -11.80
C HIS A 47 5.53 2.95 -13.29
N LEU A 48 6.72 3.18 -13.85
CA LEU A 48 7.01 2.86 -15.25
C LEU A 48 6.83 1.37 -15.59
N LEU A 49 6.93 0.47 -14.60
CA LEU A 49 6.61 -0.95 -14.77
C LEU A 49 5.15 -1.21 -15.19
N VAL A 50 4.24 -0.27 -14.90
CA VAL A 50 2.84 -0.35 -15.35
C VAL A 50 2.75 -0.13 -16.86
N HIS A 51 3.60 0.75 -17.40
CA HIS A 51 3.64 1.08 -18.82
C HIS A 51 4.37 0.00 -19.62
N SER A 52 5.52 -0.48 -19.13
CA SER A 52 6.26 -1.56 -19.80
C SER A 52 5.58 -2.93 -19.66
N GLY A 53 4.67 -3.09 -18.71
CA GLY A 53 4.05 -4.37 -18.37
C GLY A 53 5.01 -5.34 -17.68
N GLU A 54 6.24 -4.93 -17.38
CA GLU A 54 7.23 -5.76 -16.70
C GLU A 54 6.75 -6.15 -15.30
N LYS A 55 6.83 -7.45 -15.00
CA LYS A 55 6.47 -8.01 -13.70
C LYS A 55 7.66 -8.79 -13.15
N PRO A 56 8.61 -8.12 -12.46
CA PRO A 56 9.89 -8.73 -12.06
C PRO A 56 9.73 -9.86 -11.05
N TYR A 57 8.62 -9.93 -10.34
CA TYR A 57 8.43 -10.88 -9.24
C TYR A 57 7.52 -12.02 -9.71
N SER A 58 8.05 -13.24 -9.80
CA SER A 58 7.30 -14.45 -10.17
C SER A 58 6.82 -15.24 -8.95
N CYS A 59 5.63 -15.83 -9.05
CA CYS A 59 5.15 -16.79 -8.07
C CYS A 59 5.86 -18.13 -8.23
N PRO A 60 6.33 -18.76 -7.15
CA PRO A 60 6.97 -20.08 -7.23
C PRO A 60 5.97 -21.23 -7.40
N HIS A 61 4.66 -20.97 -7.34
CA HIS A 61 3.62 -22.00 -7.35
C HIS A 61 2.68 -21.93 -8.56
N CYS A 62 2.76 -20.87 -9.38
CA CYS A 62 1.96 -20.69 -10.59
C CYS A 62 2.58 -19.60 -11.50
N ASP A 63 1.99 -19.38 -12.68
CA ASP A 63 2.47 -18.39 -13.66
C ASP A 63 2.17 -16.92 -13.29
N TYR A 64 1.62 -16.68 -12.09
CA TYR A 64 1.34 -15.32 -11.64
C TYR A 64 2.63 -14.51 -11.44
N ARG A 65 2.65 -13.30 -11.97
CA ARG A 65 3.75 -12.33 -11.79
C ARG A 65 3.23 -11.01 -11.25
N ALA A 66 4.06 -10.31 -10.47
CA ALA A 66 3.75 -9.02 -9.89
C ALA A 66 4.81 -7.97 -10.21
N THR A 67 4.39 -6.70 -10.19
CA THR A 67 5.28 -5.53 -10.29
C THR A 67 5.93 -5.17 -8.95
N ARG A 68 5.45 -5.76 -7.84
CA ARG A 68 5.88 -5.44 -6.48
C ARG A 68 5.99 -6.70 -5.62
N PRO A 69 6.97 -6.74 -4.68
CA PRO A 69 7.17 -7.91 -3.82
C PRO A 69 6.02 -8.08 -2.81
N ASP A 70 5.46 -6.98 -2.29
CA ASP A 70 4.33 -7.08 -1.36
C ASP A 70 3.05 -7.60 -2.03
N ALA A 71 2.87 -7.33 -3.32
CA ALA A 71 1.76 -7.86 -4.10
C ALA A 71 1.93 -9.37 -4.31
N LEU A 72 3.15 -9.84 -4.60
CA LEU A 72 3.45 -11.27 -4.69
C LEU A 72 3.21 -11.98 -3.35
N ARG A 73 3.72 -11.44 -2.24
CA ARG A 73 3.51 -12.00 -0.91
C ARG A 73 2.01 -12.14 -0.57
N LYS A 74 1.22 -11.11 -0.89
CA LYS A 74 -0.25 -11.15 -0.71
C LYS A 74 -0.90 -12.22 -1.58
N HIS A 75 -0.47 -12.36 -2.83
CA HIS A 75 -0.96 -13.41 -3.74
C HIS A 75 -0.69 -14.80 -3.16
N ILE A 76 0.55 -15.09 -2.74
CA ILE A 76 0.91 -16.38 -2.16
C ILE A 76 0.06 -16.70 -0.92
N GLY A 77 -0.06 -15.75 0.01
CA GLY A 77 -0.87 -15.95 1.22
C GLY A 77 -2.36 -16.21 0.94
N ARG A 78 -2.92 -15.58 -0.10
CA ARG A 78 -4.34 -15.69 -0.48
C ARG A 78 -4.66 -16.93 -1.27
N VAL A 79 -3.82 -17.24 -2.26
CA VAL A 79 -4.12 -18.26 -3.27
C VAL A 79 -3.55 -19.61 -2.86
N HIS A 80 -2.35 -19.62 -2.27
CA HIS A 80 -1.62 -20.86 -2.00
C HIS A 80 -1.64 -21.26 -0.53
N ALA A 81 -1.69 -20.32 0.42
CA ALA A 81 -1.51 -20.65 1.84
C ALA A 81 -2.81 -20.79 2.67
N ARG A 82 -4.00 -20.43 2.15
CA ARG A 82 -5.25 -20.26 2.95
C ARG A 82 -5.02 -19.56 4.31
N GLU A 83 -3.97 -18.73 4.40
CA GLU A 83 -3.60 -18.06 5.64
C GLU A 83 -4.51 -16.84 5.82
N PHE A 84 -5.63 -17.09 6.50
CA PHE A 84 -6.48 -16.02 6.97
C PHE A 84 -5.91 -15.48 8.28
N ARG A 85 -5.14 -14.40 8.18
CA ARG A 85 -4.58 -13.70 9.33
C ARG A 85 -5.67 -13.10 10.24
N HIS A 86 -6.87 -12.93 9.72
CA HIS A 86 -7.99 -12.32 10.43
C HIS A 86 -9.17 -13.29 10.42
N LYS A 87 -9.39 -13.99 11.52
CA LYS A 87 -10.53 -14.91 11.68
C LYS A 87 -11.70 -14.18 12.34
N CYS A 88 -12.92 -14.49 11.94
CA CYS A 88 -14.10 -14.06 12.67
C CYS A 88 -14.12 -14.78 14.03
N SER A 89 -14.50 -14.06 15.09
CA SER A 89 -14.67 -14.64 16.42
C SER A 89 -16.03 -15.32 16.60
N GLU A 90 -16.97 -15.07 15.69
CA GLU A 90 -18.36 -15.54 15.78
C GLU A 90 -18.67 -16.65 14.75
N CYS A 91 -17.76 -16.94 13.82
CA CYS A 91 -17.86 -18.06 12.89
C CYS A 91 -16.48 -18.47 12.33
N ASP A 92 -16.41 -19.59 11.61
CA ASP A 92 -15.15 -20.12 11.06
C ASP A 92 -14.61 -19.38 9.82
N LYS A 93 -15.21 -18.24 9.44
CA LYS A 93 -14.75 -17.49 8.27
C LYS A 93 -13.44 -16.75 8.55
N GLY A 94 -12.48 -16.96 7.66
CA GLY A 94 -11.21 -16.27 7.65
C GLY A 94 -11.10 -15.22 6.54
N PHE A 95 -10.38 -14.14 6.82
CA PHE A 95 -10.16 -13.01 5.93
C PHE A 95 -8.67 -12.65 5.84
N THR A 96 -8.29 -12.08 4.70
CA THR A 96 -6.90 -11.69 4.45
C THR A 96 -6.62 -10.22 4.79
N ARG A 97 -7.66 -9.42 4.99
CA ARG A 97 -7.56 -8.02 5.42
C ARG A 97 -8.49 -7.76 6.63
N PRO A 98 -8.09 -6.88 7.57
CA PRO A 98 -8.95 -6.49 8.68
C PRO A 98 -10.26 -5.83 8.24
N SER A 99 -10.20 -5.02 7.16
CA SER A 99 -11.38 -4.34 6.63
C SER A 99 -12.41 -5.28 6.01
N GLU A 100 -11.97 -6.42 5.49
CA GLU A 100 -12.87 -7.48 4.97
C GLU A 100 -13.56 -8.19 6.15
N LEU A 101 -12.82 -8.51 7.21
CA LEU A 101 -13.40 -9.06 8.45
C LEU A 101 -14.39 -8.08 9.09
N LYS A 102 -14.04 -6.80 9.23
CA LYS A 102 -14.92 -5.78 9.82
C LYS A 102 -16.26 -5.69 9.08
N LYS A 103 -16.21 -5.57 7.75
CA LYS A 103 -17.43 -5.56 6.91
C LYS A 103 -18.25 -6.85 7.04
N HIS A 104 -17.59 -8.00 7.20
CA HIS A 104 -18.28 -9.26 7.43
C HIS A 104 -19.00 -9.26 8.78
N VAL A 105 -18.33 -8.89 9.87
CA VAL A 105 -18.92 -8.83 11.21
C VAL A 105 -20.08 -7.85 11.24
N GLU A 106 -19.91 -6.65 10.67
CA GLU A 106 -20.96 -5.64 10.58
C GLU A 106 -22.20 -6.14 9.83
N LYS A 107 -22.05 -6.95 8.79
CA LYS A 107 -23.20 -7.39 7.97
C LYS A 107 -23.82 -8.71 8.43
N ALA A 108 -23.00 -9.64 8.90
CA ALA A 108 -23.41 -11.01 9.20
C ALA A 108 -23.68 -11.24 10.70
N HIS A 109 -23.13 -10.38 11.56
CA HIS A 109 -23.14 -10.53 13.02
C HIS A 109 -23.59 -9.26 13.74
N GLN A 110 -24.35 -8.40 13.06
CA GLN A 110 -24.90 -7.18 13.67
C GLN A 110 -25.83 -7.54 14.84
N LYS A 111 -25.35 -7.39 16.08
CA LYS A 111 -26.21 -7.30 17.26
C LYS A 111 -27.02 -6.01 17.13
N LYS A 112 -28.31 -6.11 16.88
CA LYS A 112 -29.25 -5.02 17.18
C LYS A 112 -29.07 -4.70 18.67
N GLN A 113 -28.62 -3.50 18.99
CA GLN A 113 -28.94 -2.92 20.29
C GLN A 113 -30.39 -2.47 20.15
N GLU A 114 -31.30 -3.24 20.75
CA GLU A 114 -32.65 -2.77 21.05
C GLU A 114 -32.53 -1.82 22.24
N ASP A 115 -33.01 -0.58 22.04
CA ASP A 115 -33.37 0.36 23.10
C ASP A 115 -34.89 0.28 23.27
#